data_AF-A0A8T1TPZ7-F1
#
_entry.id   AF-A0A8T1TPZ7-F1
#
_cell.length_a   1.000
_cell.length_b   1.000
_cell.length_c   1.000
_cell.angle_alpha   90.00
_cell.angle_beta   90.00
_cell.angle_gamma   90.00
#
_symmetry.space_group_name_H-M   'P 1'
#
loop_
_entity.id
_entity.type
_entity.pdbx_description
1 polymer ?
#
loop_
_entity_poly.entity_id
_entity_poly.type
_entity_poly.pdbx_seq_one_letter_code
_entity_poly.pdbx_strand_id
1 'polypeptide(L)'
;MTTSFTISERTLEKVFPHLRNWKSRVANALLGRRIIANGSTHFEWDPVLGRVSNITTQSDLLTPVLRLVEYLEDVAIVFEKAVVSPDFK
;
A
#
# COMPACT_ATOMS: atom_id res chain seq x y z
N MET A 1 -8.87 -4.48 -10.55
CA MET A 1 -9.10 -5.12 -9.24
C MET A 1 -9.03 -4.05 -8.16
N THR A 2 -9.72 -4.20 -7.04
CA THR A 2 -9.53 -3.32 -5.89
C THR A 2 -9.24 -4.14 -4.63
N THR A 3 -8.30 -3.68 -3.83
CA THR A 3 -7.97 -4.28 -2.52
C THR A 3 -8.42 -3.30 -1.44
N SER A 4 -9.26 -3.76 -0.51
CA SER A 4 -9.76 -2.95 0.60
C SER A 4 -9.28 -3.52 1.92
N PHE A 5 -8.68 -2.69 2.77
CA PHE A 5 -8.22 -3.07 4.10
C PHE A 5 -8.27 -1.89 5.07
N THR A 6 -8.34 -2.16 6.36
CA THR A 6 -8.26 -1.14 7.41
C THR A 6 -6.86 -1.13 8.01
N ILE A 7 -6.26 0.04 8.17
CA ILE A 7 -4.99 0.18 8.89
C ILE A 7 -5.26 0.02 10.38
N SER A 8 -4.99 -1.17 10.91
CA SER A 8 -5.02 -1.46 12.34
C SER A 8 -3.71 -1.09 13.03
N GLU A 9 -3.69 -1.12 14.37
CA GLU A 9 -2.44 -0.99 15.16
C GLU A 9 -1.39 -2.01 14.69
N ARG A 10 -1.80 -3.26 14.47
CA ARG A 10 -0.94 -4.32 13.93
C ARG A 10 -0.40 -3.99 12.54
N THR A 11 -1.15 -3.25 11.73
CA THR A 11 -0.68 -2.79 10.41
C THR A 11 0.39 -1.72 10.58
N LEU A 12 0.20 -0.75 11.49
CA LEU A 12 1.24 0.23 11.81
C LEU A 12 2.50 -0.48 12.34
N GLU A 13 2.37 -1.42 13.27
CA GLU A 13 3.53 -2.12 13.83
C GLU A 13 4.32 -2.95 12.81
N LYS A 14 3.63 -3.61 11.87
CA LYS A 14 4.27 -4.55 10.93
C LYS A 14 4.61 -3.95 9.59
N VAL A 15 3.82 -2.99 9.11
CA VAL A 15 3.93 -2.42 7.76
C VAL A 15 4.58 -1.04 7.78
N PHE A 16 4.32 -0.26 8.83
CA PHE A 16 4.85 1.10 9.01
C PHE A 16 5.59 1.23 10.35
N PRO A 17 6.63 0.41 10.61
CA PRO A 17 7.19 0.25 11.96
C PRO A 17 7.72 1.55 12.58
N HIS A 18 8.14 2.51 11.75
CA HIS A 18 8.56 3.85 12.18
C HIS A 18 7.40 4.75 12.64
N LEU A 19 6.16 4.45 12.22
CA LEU A 19 4.94 5.13 12.66
C LEU A 19 4.31 4.49 13.91
N ARG A 20 4.98 3.52 14.55
CA ARG A 20 4.48 2.85 15.77
C ARG A 20 4.14 3.82 16.90
N ASN A 21 4.80 4.99 16.94
CA ASN A 21 4.40 6.06 17.84
C ASN A 21 3.12 6.72 17.32
N TRP A 22 1.98 6.16 17.74
CA TRP A 22 0.63 6.63 17.43
C TRP A 22 0.36 8.08 17.87
N LYS A 23 1.26 8.72 18.63
CA LYS A 23 1.16 10.15 18.91
C LYS A 23 1.50 11.04 17.71
N SER A 24 2.10 10.50 16.65
CA SER A 24 2.37 11.28 15.44
C SER A 24 1.08 11.59 14.66
N ARG A 25 1.00 12.79 14.06
CA ARG A 25 -0.13 13.19 13.22
C ARG A 25 -0.37 12.20 12.08
N VAL A 26 0.71 11.73 11.45
CA VAL A 26 0.66 10.78 10.32
C VAL A 26 0.12 9.41 10.76
N ALA A 27 0.58 8.86 11.90
CA ALA A 27 0.05 7.60 12.40
C ALA A 27 -1.45 7.70 12.74
N ASN A 28 -1.89 8.80 13.34
CA ASN A 28 -3.31 9.05 13.64
C ASN A 28 -4.17 9.24 12.39
N ALA A 29 -3.62 9.85 11.34
CA ALA A 29 -4.32 9.99 10.07
C ALA A 29 -4.58 8.63 9.39
N LEU A 30 -3.70 7.65 9.62
CA LEU A 30 -3.83 6.30 9.07
C LEU A 30 -4.65 5.36 9.95
N LEU A 31 -4.46 5.38 11.28
CA LEU A 31 -5.02 4.41 12.20
C LEU A 31 -6.56 4.36 12.12
N GLY A 32 -7.10 3.15 11.97
CA GLY A 32 -8.53 2.89 11.86
C GLY A 32 -9.14 3.29 10.51
N ARG A 33 -8.37 3.85 9.58
CA ARG A 33 -8.87 4.24 8.26
C ARG A 33 -8.90 3.05 7.30
N ARG A 34 -9.95 3.00 6.49
CA ARG A 34 -10.08 2.06 5.40
C ARG A 34 -9.42 2.61 4.15
N ILE A 35 -8.48 1.87 3.59
CA ILE A 35 -7.86 2.12 2.30
C ILE A 35 -8.53 1.24 1.25
N ILE A 36 -8.80 1.83 0.09
CA ILE A 36 -9.21 1.13 -1.12
C ILE A 36 -8.15 1.42 -2.17
N ALA A 37 -7.37 0.41 -2.51
CA ALA A 37 -6.27 0.49 -3.46
C ALA A 37 -6.71 -0.10 -4.80
N ASN A 38 -6.51 0.64 -5.88
CA ASN A 38 -6.78 0.17 -7.23
C ASN A 38 -5.57 -0.61 -7.73
N GLY A 39 -5.80 -1.83 -8.22
CA GLY A 39 -4.74 -2.68 -8.69
C GLY A 39 -5.04 -3.38 -10.01
N SER A 40 -3.98 -3.93 -10.59
CA SER A 40 -4.00 -4.70 -11.83
C SER A 40 -3.10 -5.92 -11.68
N THR A 41 -3.53 -7.03 -12.27
CA THR A 41 -2.69 -8.23 -12.40
C THR A 41 -2.48 -8.49 -13.88
N HIS A 42 -1.22 -8.54 -14.29
CA HIS A 42 -0.79 -8.86 -15.63
C HIS A 42 -0.35 -10.33 -15.68
N PHE A 43 -0.88 -11.06 -16.66
CA PHE A 43 -0.52 -12.45 -16.92
C PHE A 43 0.24 -12.49 -18.23
N GLU A 44 1.49 -12.94 -18.17
CA GLU A 44 2.27 -13.21 -19.36
C GLU A 44 2.03 -14.66 -19.79
N TRP A 45 1.62 -14.84 -21.04
CA TRP A 45 1.33 -16.15 -21.61
C TRP A 45 2.49 -16.62 -22.47
N ASP A 46 2.98 -17.83 -22.21
CA ASP A 46 3.94 -18.52 -23.07
C ASP A 46 3.17 -19.38 -24.10
N PRO A 47 3.18 -18.98 -25.38
CA PRO A 47 2.48 -19.72 -26.43
C PRO A 47 3.19 -21.02 -26.82
N VAL A 48 4.49 -21.17 -26.53
CA VAL A 48 5.27 -22.37 -26.87
C VAL A 48 4.92 -23.51 -25.91
N LEU A 49 4.86 -23.20 -24.61
CA LEU A 49 4.50 -24.17 -23.57
C LEU A 49 2.99 -24.21 -23.29
N GLY A 50 2.21 -23.30 -23.86
CA GLY A 50 0.76 -23.23 -23.70
C GLY A 50 0.32 -22.95 -22.27
N ARG A 51 1.05 -22.10 -21.53
CA ARG A 51 0.79 -21.80 -20.11
C ARG A 51 1.20 -20.37 -19.74
N VAL A 52 0.73 -19.89 -18.60
CA VAL A 52 1.22 -18.64 -18.00
C VAL A 52 2.69 -18.80 -17.60
N SER A 53 3.55 -17.90 -18.06
CA SER A 53 4.98 -17.85 -17.69
C SER A 53 5.25 -16.91 -16.52
N ASN A 54 4.44 -15.86 -16.37
CA ASN A 54 4.65 -14.85 -15.33
C ASN A 54 3.33 -14.22 -14.89
N ILE A 55 3.28 -13.83 -13.62
CA ILE A 55 2.16 -13.09 -13.03
C ILE A 55 2.76 -11.91 -12.28
N THR A 56 2.41 -10.69 -12.68
CA THR A 56 2.82 -9.47 -12.00
C THR A 56 1.60 -8.73 -11.49
N THR A 57 1.61 -8.31 -10.23
CA THR A 57 0.50 -7.54 -9.64
C THR A 57 1.02 -6.18 -9.21
N GLN A 58 0.18 -5.16 -9.34
CA GLN A 58 0.47 -3.79 -8.89
C GLN A 58 -0.76 -3.24 -8.16
N SER A 59 -0.55 -2.40 -7.15
CA SER A 59 -1.64 -1.73 -6.42
C SER A 59 -1.26 -0.30 -6.03
N ASP A 60 -2.09 0.66 -6.40
CA ASP A 60 -1.93 2.07 -6.05
C ASP A 60 -2.31 2.32 -4.59
N LEU A 61 -1.30 2.28 -3.72
CA LEU A 61 -1.40 2.71 -2.32
C LEU A 61 -1.13 4.21 -2.16
N LEU A 62 -0.44 4.84 -3.11
CA LEU A 62 -0.10 6.26 -3.08
C LEU A 62 -1.36 7.14 -3.02
N THR A 63 -2.28 6.97 -3.97
CA THR A 63 -3.48 7.80 -4.09
C THR A 63 -4.37 7.74 -2.84
N PRO A 64 -4.75 6.58 -2.31
CA PRO A 64 -5.58 6.54 -1.11
C PRO A 64 -4.84 7.04 0.13
N VAL A 65 -3.52 6.81 0.27
CA VAL A 65 -2.75 7.35 1.39
C VAL A 65 -2.67 8.87 1.34
N LEU A 66 -2.40 9.46 0.16
CA LEU A 66 -2.38 10.92 -0.03
C LEU A 66 -3.70 11.55 0.40
N ARG A 67 -4.84 10.90 0.10
CA ARG A 67 -6.16 11.38 0.55
C ARG A 67 -6.38 11.32 2.06
N LEU A 68 -5.63 10.48 2.78
CA LEU A 68 -5.74 10.36 4.24
C LEU A 68 -4.83 11.34 4.97
N VAL A 69 -3.62 11.57 4.46
CA VAL A 69 -2.62 12.45 5.10
C VAL A 69 -2.62 13.88 4.56
N GLU A 70 -3.30 14.12 3.42
CA GLU A 70 -3.55 15.40 2.76
C GLU A 70 -2.33 16.13 2.18
N TYR A 71 -1.11 15.78 2.61
CA TYR A 71 0.14 16.40 2.16
C TYR A 71 1.09 15.37 1.55
N LEU A 72 1.76 15.74 0.45
CA LEU A 72 2.69 14.84 -0.24
C LEU A 72 3.93 14.53 0.61
N GLU A 73 4.37 15.49 1.43
CA GLU A 73 5.45 15.34 2.39
C GLU A 73 5.13 14.25 3.42
N ASP A 74 3.87 14.18 3.85
CA ASP A 74 3.43 13.13 4.77
C ASP A 74 3.37 11.77 4.10
N VAL A 75 3.01 11.71 2.81
CA VAL A 75 3.06 10.46 2.04
C VAL A 75 4.50 9.93 1.98
N ALA A 76 5.48 10.81 1.78
CA ALA A 76 6.88 10.43 1.83
C ALA A 76 7.25 9.85 3.20
N ILE A 77 6.80 10.48 4.30
CA ILE A 77 6.98 9.95 5.66
C ILE A 77 6.32 8.58 5.83
N VAL A 78 5.12 8.37 5.29
CA VAL A 78 4.43 7.07 5.37
C VAL A 78 5.27 5.96 4.75
N PHE A 79 5.84 6.20 3.56
CA PHE A 79 6.53 5.15 2.80
C PHE A 79 8.05 5.08 3.03
N GLU A 80 8.68 6.06 3.69
CA GLU A 80 10.14 6.14 3.86
C GLU A 80 10.78 4.84 4.41
N LYS A 81 10.14 4.26 5.43
CA LYS A 81 10.61 3.03 6.12
C LYS A 81 9.51 1.98 6.21
N ALA A 82 8.52 2.08 5.31
CA ALA A 82 7.48 1.09 5.20
C ALA A 82 8.01 -0.21 4.59
N VAL A 83 7.38 -1.33 4.96
CA VAL A 83 7.65 -2.63 4.35
C VAL A 83 7.02 -2.73 2.95
N VAL A 84 6.08 -1.84 2.63
CA VAL A 84 5.39 -1.78 1.33
C VAL A 84 5.81 -0.54 0.56
N SER A 85 5.82 -0.64 -0.77
CA SER A 85 6.00 0.51 -1.66
C SER A 85 4.66 1.18 -2.00
N PRO A 86 4.66 2.45 -2.46
CA PRO A 86 3.44 3.14 -2.87
C PRO A 86 2.68 2.49 -4.04
N ASP A 87 3.37 1.70 -4.86
CA ASP A 87 2.86 1.01 -6.04
C ASP A 87 2.65 -0.50 -5.85
N PHE A 88 2.96 -1.03 -4.64
CA PHE A 88 2.82 -2.43 -4.23
C PHE A 88 3.09 -3.43 -5.36
N LYS A 89 4.36 -3.70 -5.62
CA LYS A 89 4.82 -4.63 -6.66
C LYS A 89 5.17 -6.01 -6.10
#